data_AF-A0A1S2TAT5-F1
#
_entry.id   AF-A0A1S2TAT5-F1
#
_cell.length_a   1.000
_cell.length_b   1.000
_cell.length_c   1.000
_cell.angle_alpha   90.00
_cell.angle_beta   90.00
_cell.angle_gamma   90.00
#
_symmetry.space_group_name_H-M   'P 1'
#
loop_
_entity.id
_entity.type
_entity.pdbx_description
1 polymer ?
#
loop_
_entity_poly.entity_id
_entity_poly.type
_entity_poly.pdbx_seq_one_letter_code
_entity_poly.pdbx_strand_id
1 'polypeptide(L)'
;MTSDQTIKKPERSKLSVTSDDFVRFLEAKNPESDCPVCGEETWTIICPFDHEDAPDTYRLVTRLKDGARPMTVSSFGLFCDSCGYLRQHVAKVVRKWADDNPIEPELEFGPSPTDED
;
A
#
# COMPACT_ATOMS: atom_id res chain seq x y z
N MET A 1 20.10 30.77 -18.72
CA MET A 1 19.39 29.65 -19.40
C MET A 1 19.31 28.51 -18.39
N THR A 2 18.28 28.51 -17.55
CA THR A 2 18.01 27.43 -16.59
C THR A 2 17.10 26.43 -17.28
N SER A 3 17.64 25.27 -17.65
CA SER A 3 16.89 24.21 -18.30
C SER A 3 15.96 23.55 -17.29
N ASP A 4 14.67 23.77 -17.51
CA ASP A 4 13.55 23.13 -16.80
C ASP A 4 13.50 21.64 -17.20
N GLN A 5 14.08 20.77 -16.38
CA GLN A 5 13.99 19.32 -16.58
C GLN A 5 12.71 18.82 -15.94
N THR A 6 11.68 18.66 -16.76
CA THR A 6 10.43 18.00 -16.38
C THR A 6 10.71 16.52 -16.11
N ILE A 7 10.76 16.14 -14.83
CA ILE A 7 10.87 14.75 -14.40
C ILE A 7 9.59 14.02 -14.85
N LYS A 8 9.71 13.15 -15.86
CA LYS A 8 8.61 12.28 -16.29
C LYS A 8 8.32 11.27 -15.17
N LYS A 9 7.16 11.36 -14.53
CA LYS A 9 6.67 10.37 -13.54
C LYS A 9 6.68 8.99 -14.20
N PRO A 10 7.36 7.98 -13.64
CA PRO A 10 7.40 6.66 -14.24
C PRO A 10 5.99 6.08 -14.32
N GLU A 11 5.65 5.57 -15.49
CA GLU A 11 4.36 4.92 -15.75
C GLU A 11 4.26 3.70 -14.82
N ARG A 12 3.26 3.71 -13.91
CA ARG A 12 3.09 2.64 -12.93
C ARG A 12 2.88 1.31 -13.68
N SER A 13 3.61 0.28 -13.25
CA SER A 13 3.35 -1.07 -13.73
C SER A 13 1.90 -1.44 -13.40
N LYS A 14 1.14 -1.98 -14.35
CA LYS A 14 -0.22 -2.53 -14.10
C LYS A 14 -0.27 -3.61 -13.01
N LEU A 15 0.89 -4.00 -12.47
CA LEU A 15 1.06 -5.02 -11.44
C LEU A 15 1.53 -4.44 -10.09
N SER A 16 1.62 -3.12 -9.94
CA SER A 16 2.04 -2.47 -8.70
C SER A 16 0.87 -2.28 -7.74
N VAL A 17 0.94 -2.91 -6.57
CA VAL A 17 0.09 -2.59 -5.41
C VAL A 17 0.54 -1.26 -4.83
N THR A 18 -0.39 -0.33 -4.65
CA THR A 18 -0.15 0.96 -3.99
C THR A 18 -0.25 0.82 -2.47
N SER A 19 0.23 1.82 -1.73
CA SER A 19 0.01 1.92 -0.29
C SER A 19 -1.47 1.98 0.05
N ASP A 20 -2.29 2.65 -0.76
CA ASP A 20 -3.75 2.70 -0.58
C ASP A 20 -4.39 1.32 -0.70
N ASP A 21 -3.98 0.52 -1.69
CA ASP A 21 -4.45 -0.86 -1.82
C ASP A 21 -4.05 -1.73 -0.62
N PHE A 22 -2.86 -1.47 -0.05
CA PHE A 22 -2.43 -2.18 1.14
C PHE A 22 -3.22 -1.77 2.39
N VAL A 23 -3.52 -0.47 2.56
CA VAL A 23 -4.41 0.03 3.64
C VAL A 23 -5.79 -0.61 3.51
N ARG A 24 -6.41 -0.56 2.32
CA ARG A 24 -7.71 -1.18 2.04
C ARG A 24 -7.71 -2.67 2.35
N PHE A 25 -6.61 -3.37 2.01
CA PHE A 25 -6.45 -4.77 2.33
C PHE A 25 -6.43 -5.02 3.84
N LEU A 26 -5.73 -4.18 4.61
CA LEU A 26 -5.63 -4.31 6.06
C LEU A 26 -7.00 -4.08 6.73
N GLU A 27 -7.69 -3.01 6.35
CA GLU A 27 -9.04 -2.67 6.85
C GLU A 27 -10.03 -3.81 6.57
N ALA A 28 -9.98 -4.40 5.37
CA ALA A 28 -10.87 -5.49 4.99
C ALA A 28 -10.57 -6.82 5.69
N LYS A 29 -9.32 -7.04 6.16
CA LYS A 29 -8.90 -8.30 6.80
C LYS A 29 -8.85 -8.25 8.31
N ASN A 30 -8.74 -7.07 8.90
CA ASN A 30 -8.69 -6.91 10.34
C ASN A 30 -9.38 -5.61 10.77
N PRO A 31 -10.72 -5.58 10.81
CA PRO A 31 -11.46 -4.36 11.14
C PRO A 31 -11.19 -3.88 12.56
N GLU A 32 -10.91 -4.78 13.50
CA GLU A 32 -10.64 -4.44 14.91
C GLU A 32 -9.20 -3.95 15.11
N SER A 33 -8.30 -4.15 14.13
CA SER A 33 -6.91 -3.66 14.08
C SER A 33 -6.01 -3.90 15.31
N ASP A 34 -6.49 -4.45 16.43
CA ASP A 34 -5.72 -4.57 17.68
C ASP A 34 -4.37 -5.28 17.50
N CYS A 35 -3.36 -4.76 18.18
CA CYS A 35 -2.07 -5.43 18.34
C CYS A 35 -2.24 -6.73 19.14
N PRO A 36 -1.80 -7.89 18.62
CA PRO A 36 -2.03 -9.16 19.30
C PRO A 36 -1.08 -9.36 20.49
N VAL A 37 -0.15 -8.42 20.70
CA VAL A 37 0.87 -8.45 21.76
C VAL A 37 0.49 -7.51 22.89
N CYS A 38 0.15 -6.25 22.58
CA CYS A 38 -0.12 -5.22 23.60
C CYS A 38 -1.58 -4.73 23.63
N GLY A 39 -2.42 -5.11 22.67
CA GLY A 39 -3.82 -4.69 22.58
C GLY A 39 -4.04 -3.24 22.15
N GLU A 40 -3.00 -2.53 21.71
CA GLU A 40 -3.11 -1.15 21.22
C GLU A 40 -3.44 -1.13 19.71
N GLU A 41 -4.14 -0.09 19.26
CA GLU A 41 -4.60 0.09 17.87
C GLU A 41 -3.65 0.95 17.01
N THR A 42 -2.44 1.23 17.50
CA THR A 42 -1.47 2.09 16.81
C THR A 42 -0.58 1.31 15.85
N TRP A 43 -0.67 1.63 14.56
CA TRP A 43 0.09 0.99 13.49
C TRP A 43 0.71 1.99 12.53
N THR A 44 1.96 1.71 12.16
CA THR A 44 2.67 2.40 11.10
C THR A 44 3.03 1.44 9.96
N ILE A 45 2.63 1.79 8.74
CA ILE A 45 3.03 1.07 7.53
C ILE A 45 4.47 1.46 7.15
N ILE A 46 5.28 0.47 6.78
CA ILE A 46 6.63 0.71 6.31
C ILE A 46 6.55 1.20 4.85
N CYS A 47 6.96 2.44 4.62
CA CYS A 47 7.01 3.09 3.31
C CYS A 47 8.40 3.68 3.04
N PRO A 48 8.81 3.86 1.77
CA PRO A 48 10.03 4.59 1.43
C PRO A 48 9.95 6.05 1.89
N PHE A 49 11.07 6.59 2.39
CA PHE A 49 11.15 7.96 2.92
C PHE A 49 11.11 9.04 1.83
N ASP A 50 11.43 8.69 0.59
CA ASP A 50 11.96 9.66 -0.39
C ASP A 50 10.91 10.25 -1.35
N HIS A 51 9.62 9.98 -1.14
CA HIS A 51 8.61 10.38 -2.11
C HIS A 51 7.25 10.69 -1.49
N GLU A 52 7.00 11.99 -1.26
CA GLU A 52 5.66 12.52 -0.99
C GLU A 52 4.66 12.18 -2.11
N ASP A 53 5.15 11.87 -3.32
CA ASP A 53 4.36 11.55 -4.51
C ASP A 53 4.42 10.07 -4.96
N ALA A 54 5.16 9.21 -4.25
CA ALA A 54 5.24 7.79 -4.62
C ALA A 54 4.17 6.99 -3.88
N PRO A 55 3.25 6.35 -4.62
CA PRO A 55 2.24 5.48 -4.05
C PRO A 55 2.81 4.14 -3.54
N ASP A 56 4.12 3.96 -3.60
CA ASP A 56 4.71 2.62 -3.57
C ASP A 56 5.03 2.22 -2.13
N THR A 57 4.38 1.16 -1.68
CA THR A 57 4.64 0.57 -0.36
C THR A 57 6.00 -0.10 -0.35
N TYR A 58 6.76 0.01 0.75
CA TYR A 58 8.05 -0.66 0.86
C TYR A 58 7.87 -2.17 0.78
N ARG A 59 8.66 -2.82 -0.08
CA ARG A 59 8.65 -4.27 -0.23
C ARG A 59 9.94 -4.85 0.33
N LEU A 60 9.80 -5.61 1.42
CA LEU A 60 10.88 -6.46 1.88
C LEU A 60 10.97 -7.67 0.95
N VAL A 61 12.10 -7.83 0.28
CA VAL A 61 12.35 -8.94 -0.65
C VAL A 61 13.37 -9.88 -0.02
N THR A 62 12.89 -11.04 0.45
CA THR A 62 13.73 -12.04 1.11
C THR A 62 13.94 -13.23 0.19
N ARG A 63 15.20 -13.62 -0.01
CA ARG A 63 15.53 -14.88 -0.65
C ARG A 63 15.45 -15.98 0.39
N LEU A 64 14.53 -16.92 0.16
CA LEU A 64 14.31 -18.08 0.99
C LEU A 64 14.72 -19.34 0.23
N LYS A 65 14.97 -20.41 0.98
CA LYS A 65 15.21 -21.74 0.44
C LYS A 65 14.13 -22.66 0.99
N ASP A 66 13.22 -23.10 0.12
CA ASP A 66 12.27 -24.17 0.43
C ASP A 66 12.78 -25.46 -0.22
N GLY A 67 13.44 -26.29 0.59
CA GLY A 67 14.10 -27.52 0.11
C GLY A 67 15.20 -27.23 -0.92
N ALA A 68 15.04 -27.75 -2.15
CA ALA A 68 16.06 -27.69 -3.19
C ALA A 68 15.99 -26.45 -4.10
N ARG A 69 14.92 -25.64 -4.03
CA ARG A 69 14.70 -24.51 -4.95
C ARG A 69 14.82 -23.17 -4.21
N PRO A 70 15.70 -22.26 -4.65
CA PRO A 70 15.68 -20.89 -4.16
C PRO A 70 14.38 -20.22 -4.59
N MET A 71 13.74 -19.52 -3.67
CA MET A 71 12.56 -18.71 -3.93
C MET A 71 12.73 -17.31 -3.37
N THR A 72 12.03 -16.35 -3.96
CA THR A 72 12.01 -14.99 -3.46
C THR A 72 10.61 -14.70 -2.95
N VAL A 73 10.51 -14.29 -1.69
CA VAL A 73 9.26 -13.82 -1.08
C VAL A 73 9.35 -12.30 -0.96
N SER A 74 8.34 -11.62 -1.47
CA SER A 74 8.16 -10.18 -1.27
C SER A 74 7.00 -9.96 -0.32
N SER A 75 7.20 -9.11 0.68
CA SER A 75 6.18 -8.79 1.68
C SER A 75 6.10 -7.29 1.95
N PHE A 76 4.89 -6.82 2.24
CA PHE A 76 4.62 -5.54 2.88
C PHE A 76 4.72 -5.70 4.40
N GLY A 77 5.07 -4.63 5.10
CA GLY A 77 5.22 -4.64 6.55
C GLY A 77 4.55 -3.45 7.21
N LEU A 78 4.06 -3.68 8.43
CA LEU A 78 3.60 -2.66 9.35
C LEU A 78 4.01 -3.06 10.76
N PHE A 79 4.27 -2.08 11.63
CA PHE A 79 4.64 -2.33 13.02
C PHE A 79 3.74 -1.56 13.97
N CYS A 80 3.58 -2.11 15.17
CA CYS A 80 2.86 -1.44 16.25
C CYS A 80 3.76 -0.39 16.89
N ASP A 81 3.27 0.85 17.00
CA ASP A 81 4.07 1.95 17.56
C ASP A 81 4.30 1.81 19.07
N SER A 82 3.40 1.10 19.76
CA SER A 82 3.48 0.92 21.22
C SER A 82 4.48 -0.14 21.65
N CYS A 83 4.55 -1.29 20.96
CA CYS A 83 5.37 -2.43 21.38
C CYS A 83 6.38 -2.94 20.33
N GLY A 84 6.39 -2.35 19.13
CA GLY A 84 7.30 -2.74 18.05
C GLY A 84 6.96 -4.06 17.36
N TYR A 85 5.80 -4.67 17.66
CA TYR A 85 5.37 -5.90 17.00
C TYR A 85 5.22 -5.70 15.49
N LEU A 86 5.94 -6.49 14.71
CA LEU A 86 5.98 -6.42 13.24
C LEU A 86 5.03 -7.45 12.62
N ARG A 87 4.11 -6.98 11.77
CA ARG A 87 3.28 -7.82 10.90
C ARG A 87 3.80 -7.73 9.46
N GLN A 88 3.78 -8.87 8.77
CA GLN A 88 4.19 -8.96 7.37
C GLN A 88 3.12 -9.67 6.54
N HIS A 89 2.84 -9.14 5.35
CA HIS A 89 1.87 -9.69 4.41
C HIS A 89 2.54 -9.93 3.06
N VAL A 90 2.38 -11.14 2.52
CA VAL A 90 2.97 -11.50 1.21
C VAL A 90 2.36 -10.63 0.12
N ALA A 91 3.21 -9.90 -0.62
CA ALA A 91 2.80 -8.91 -1.60
C ALA A 91 1.92 -9.51 -2.72
N LYS A 92 2.19 -10.76 -3.11
CA LYS A 92 1.38 -11.49 -4.10
C LYS A 92 -0.07 -11.68 -3.65
N VAL A 93 -0.30 -11.89 -2.34
CA VAL A 93 -1.63 -12.10 -1.78
C VAL A 93 -2.40 -10.79 -1.74
N VAL A 94 -1.76 -9.72 -1.26
CA VAL A 94 -2.34 -8.37 -1.24
C VAL A 94 -2.70 -7.92 -2.65
N ARG A 95 -1.81 -8.14 -3.62
CA ARG A 95 -2.07 -7.82 -5.02
C ARG A 95 -3.30 -8.55 -5.56
N LYS A 96 -3.36 -9.87 -5.38
CA LYS A 96 -4.49 -10.66 -5.85
C LYS A 96 -5.79 -10.12 -5.26
N TRP A 97 -5.79 -9.77 -3.98
CA TRP A 97 -6.96 -9.18 -3.34
C TRP A 97 -7.33 -7.83 -3.94
N ALA A 98 -6.36 -6.94 -4.18
CA ALA A 98 -6.62 -5.64 -4.79
C ALA A 98 -7.18 -5.77 -6.23
N ASP A 99 -6.66 -6.72 -7.01
CA ASP A 99 -7.17 -7.04 -8.36
C ASP A 99 -8.64 -7.50 -8.30
N ASP A 100 -9.01 -8.28 -7.27
CA ASP A 100 -10.37 -8.77 -7.04
C ASP A 100 -11.31 -7.71 -6.39
N ASN A 101 -10.76 -6.58 -5.93
CA ASN A 101 -11.48 -5.52 -5.20
C ASN A 101 -11.04 -4.13 -5.74
N PRO A 102 -11.43 -3.75 -6.97
CA PRO A 102 -11.03 -2.47 -7.55
C PRO A 102 -11.63 -1.28 -6.78
N ILE A 103 -10.93 -0.13 -6.82
CA ILE A 103 -11.50 1.15 -6.34
C ILE A 103 -12.57 1.56 -7.34
N GLU A 104 -13.82 1.73 -6.89
CA GLU A 104 -14.86 2.31 -7.74
C GLU A 104 -14.51 3.77 -8.05
N PRO A 105 -14.50 4.20 -9.31
CA PRO A 105 -14.27 5.60 -9.63
C PRO A 105 -15.39 6.44 -9.03
N GLU A 106 -15.04 7.44 -8.22
CA GLU A 106 -16.01 8.42 -7.73
C GLU A 106 -16.73 9.03 -8.94
N LEU A 107 -18.05 8.88 -8.99
CA LEU A 107 -18.87 9.56 -9.98
C LEU A 107 -18.76 11.06 -9.70
N GLU A 108 -18.05 11.79 -10.55
CA GLU A 108 -18.02 13.26 -10.51
C GLU A 108 -19.45 13.76 -10.73
N PHE A 109 -20.16 14.04 -9.65
CA PHE A 109 -21.40 14.81 -9.71
C PHE A 109 -21.01 16.22 -10.11
N GLY A 110 -21.21 16.54 -11.40
CA GLY A 110 -20.96 17.87 -11.94
C GLY A 110 -21.69 18.95 -11.14
N PRO A 111 -21.22 20.21 -11.20
CA PRO A 111 -21.80 21.30 -10.41
C PRO A 111 -23.31 21.38 -10.67
N SER A 112 -24.09 21.35 -9.59
CA SER A 112 -25.52 21.62 -9.64
C SER A 112 -25.73 22.98 -10.33
N PRO A 113 -26.68 23.10 -11.27
CA PRO A 113 -26.97 24.39 -11.89
C PRO A 113 -27.34 25.36 -10.76
N THR A 114 -26.49 26.36 -10.55
CA THR A 114 -26.81 27.48 -9.68
C THR A 114 -27.99 28.20 -10.30
N ASP A 115 -29.10 28.25 -9.56
CA ASP A 115 -30.25 29.11 -9.87
C ASP A 115 -29.76 30.57 -9.87
N GLU A 116 -29.61 31.15 -11.05
CA GLU A 116 -29.40 32.58 -11.25
C GLU A 116 -30.76 33.28 -11.09
N ASP A 117 -30.93 34.00 -9.98
CA ASP A 117 -31.97 35.03 -9.78
C ASP A 117 -31.46 36.42 -10.21
#